data_AF-A0A0B1S0H9-F1
#
_entry.id   AF-A0A0B1S0H9-F1
#
_cell.length_a   1.000
_cell.length_b   1.000
_cell.length_c   1.000
_cell.angle_alpha   90.00
_cell.angle_beta   90.00
_cell.angle_gamma   90.00
#
_symmetry.space_group_name_H-M   'P 1'
#
loop_
_entity.id
_entity.type
_entity.pdbx_description
1 polymer ?
#
loop_
_entity_poly.entity_id
_entity_poly.type
_entity_poly.pdbx_seq_one_letter_code
_entity_poly.pdbx_strand_id
1 'polypeptide(L)'
;MKLSKILNKKRTANGALTLASSEIRFDMDWETRTPKAVQEKKHLDTHSMVEEFMLLANISVAEKILAEYPDCAMLRRHPVPTEASYKPLVEVRNLFNVTTLGKVLEIVLQWSKLRVEYWCLKKSDPAALED
;
A
#
# COMPACT_ATOMS: atom_id res chain seq x y z
N MET A 1 -17.50 11.73 -8.22
CA MET A 1 -16.68 10.85 -7.36
C MET A 1 -17.47 10.20 -6.21
N LYS A 2 -18.72 9.75 -6.43
CA LYS A 2 -19.51 9.13 -5.36
C LYS A 2 -19.11 7.66 -5.13
N LEU A 3 -18.88 6.93 -6.22
CA LEU A 3 -18.58 5.50 -6.16
C LEU A 3 -17.20 5.18 -5.55
N SER A 4 -16.15 5.90 -5.95
CA SER A 4 -14.81 5.72 -5.36
C SER A 4 -14.78 5.98 -3.85
N LYS A 5 -15.54 6.97 -3.37
CA LYS A 5 -15.68 7.24 -1.93
C LYS A 5 -16.36 6.10 -1.18
N ILE A 6 -17.31 5.40 -1.81
CA ILE A 6 -17.96 4.21 -1.22
C ILE A 6 -16.99 3.04 -1.17
N LEU A 7 -16.25 2.78 -2.26
CA LEU A 7 -15.23 1.72 -2.32
C LEU A 7 -14.14 1.92 -1.27
N ASN A 8 -13.61 3.15 -1.17
CA ASN A 8 -12.61 3.50 -0.17
C ASN A 8 -13.14 3.28 1.26
N LYS A 9 -14.36 3.76 1.57
CA LYS A 9 -14.99 3.52 2.88
C LYS A 9 -15.11 2.03 3.22
N LYS A 10 -15.52 1.20 2.25
CA LYS A 10 -15.58 -0.26 2.43
C LYS A 10 -14.20 -0.85 2.70
N ARG A 11 -13.18 -0.42 1.94
CA ARG A 11 -11.79 -0.86 2.09
C ARG A 11 -11.22 -0.49 3.46
N THR A 12 -11.43 0.73 3.93
CA THR A 12 -11.01 1.19 5.26
C THR A 12 -11.74 0.46 6.39
N ALA A 13 -13.05 0.21 6.24
CA ALA A 13 -13.82 -0.56 7.22
C ALA A 13 -13.32 -2.01 7.34
N ASN A 14 -12.82 -2.58 6.23
CA ASN A 14 -12.17 -3.89 6.20
C ASN A 14 -10.71 -3.87 6.72
N GLY A 15 -10.25 -2.77 7.34
CA GLY A 15 -8.94 -2.67 7.98
C GLY A 15 -7.80 -2.24 7.07
N ALA A 16 -8.08 -1.76 5.86
CA ALA A 16 -7.01 -1.33 4.96
C ALA A 16 -6.38 -0.01 5.38
N LEU A 17 -5.05 0.02 5.32
CA LEU A 17 -4.25 1.19 5.68
C LEU A 17 -3.82 1.97 4.43
N THR A 18 -4.14 3.25 4.39
CA THR A 18 -3.55 4.19 3.43
C THR A 18 -2.30 4.76 4.08
N LEU A 19 -1.14 4.28 3.65
CA LEU A 19 0.18 4.74 4.08
C LEU A 19 0.79 5.48 2.90
N ALA A 20 0.72 6.81 2.93
CA ALA A 20 1.21 7.68 1.87
C ALA A 20 2.47 8.39 2.34
N SER A 21 3.60 8.08 1.70
CA SER A 21 4.80 8.90 1.88
C SER A 21 4.61 10.22 1.14
N SER A 22 5.05 11.32 1.75
CA SER A 22 5.19 12.59 1.05
C SER A 22 6.14 12.40 -0.15
N GLU A 23 5.65 12.71 -1.34
CA GLU A 23 6.43 12.69 -2.57
C GLU A 23 6.83 14.12 -2.94
N ILE A 24 8.11 14.31 -3.22
CA ILE A 24 8.66 15.62 -3.60
C ILE A 24 8.80 15.68 -5.13
N ARG A 25 8.40 16.81 -5.72
CA ARG A 25 8.58 17.12 -7.14
C ARG A 25 9.50 18.33 -7.29
N PHE A 26 10.42 18.24 -8.24
CA PHE A 26 11.33 19.33 -8.58
C PHE A 26 10.83 20.03 -9.83
N ASP A 27 10.61 21.34 -9.74
CA ASP A 27 10.43 22.17 -10.92
C ASP A 27 11.80 22.50 -11.50
N MET A 28 12.07 21.97 -12.68
CA MET A 28 13.35 22.13 -13.37
C MET A 28 13.28 23.29 -14.36
N ASP A 29 14.32 24.11 -14.41
CA ASP A 29 14.52 25.04 -15.50
C ASP A 29 15.04 24.29 -16.74
N TRP A 30 14.44 24.52 -17.90
CA TRP A 30 14.71 23.76 -19.12
C TRP A 30 16.02 24.16 -19.79
N GLU A 31 16.47 25.41 -19.61
CA GLU A 31 17.71 25.92 -20.19
C GLU A 31 18.93 25.51 -19.37
N THR A 32 18.90 25.76 -18.06
CA THR A 32 20.05 25.50 -17.17
C THR A 32 20.07 24.08 -16.60
N ARG A 33 18.97 23.31 -16.75
CA ARG A 33 18.75 21.99 -16.12
C ARG A 33 18.95 22.01 -14.60
N THR A 34 18.70 23.14 -13.96
CA THR A 34 18.80 23.27 -12.50
C THR A 34 17.42 23.28 -11.83
N PRO A 35 17.28 22.75 -10.61
CA PRO A 35 16.01 22.78 -9.89
C PRO A 35 15.73 24.21 -9.41
N LYS A 36 14.63 24.78 -9.90
CA LYS A 36 14.16 26.13 -9.55
C LYS A 36 13.37 26.14 -8.25
N ALA A 37 12.53 25.12 -8.05
CA ALA A 37 11.71 25.00 -6.85
C ALA A 37 11.48 23.54 -6.48
N VAL A 38 11.26 23.32 -5.19
CA VAL A 38 10.88 22.03 -4.62
C VAL A 38 9.43 22.15 -4.16
N GLN A 39 8.57 21.28 -4.67
CA GLN A 39 7.15 21.27 -4.30
C GLN A 39 6.75 19.90 -3.77
N GLU A 40 5.96 19.87 -2.71
CA GLU A 40 5.33 18.64 -2.25
C GLU A 40 4.14 18.28 -3.14
N LYS A 41 4.09 17.04 -3.61
CA LYS A 41 2.99 16.54 -4.44
C LYS A 41 1.74 16.40 -3.57
N LYS A 42 0.76 17.28 -3.81
CA LYS A 42 -0.56 17.19 -3.16
C LYS A 42 -1.34 16.02 -3.72
N HIS A 43 -1.88 15.19 -2.82
CA HIS A 43 -2.86 14.17 -3.19
C HIS A 43 -4.21 14.86 -3.47
N LEU A 44 -4.79 14.58 -4.63
CA LEU A 44 -6.04 15.16 -5.09
C LEU A 44 -7.13 14.09 -5.07
N ASP A 45 -8.39 14.48 -4.88
CA ASP A 45 -9.53 13.56 -4.91
C ASP A 45 -9.58 12.71 -6.20
N THR A 46 -9.11 13.25 -7.33
CA THR A 46 -9.01 12.52 -8.61
C THR A 46 -7.99 11.38 -8.55
N HIS A 47 -6.86 11.56 -7.85
CA HIS A 47 -5.88 10.50 -7.64
C HIS A 47 -6.48 9.36 -6.82
N SER A 48 -7.17 9.70 -5.72
CA SER A 48 -7.91 8.71 -4.92
C SER A 48 -8.96 7.96 -5.75
N MET A 49 -9.67 8.66 -6.65
CA MET A 49 -10.64 8.02 -7.52
C MET A 49 -9.99 6.98 -8.44
N VAL A 50 -8.90 7.33 -9.12
CA VAL A 50 -8.19 6.40 -10.02
C VAL A 50 -7.60 5.23 -9.25
N GLU A 51 -7.02 5.47 -8.07
CA GLU A 51 -6.47 4.42 -7.19
C GLU A 51 -7.51 3.34 -6.86
N GLU A 52 -8.72 3.73 -6.44
CA GLU A 52 -9.76 2.76 -6.05
C GLU A 52 -10.29 1.94 -7.24
N PHE A 53 -10.40 2.53 -8.43
CA PHE A 53 -10.77 1.77 -9.63
C PHE A 53 -9.66 0.84 -10.10
N MET A 54 -8.39 1.27 -10.02
CA MET A 54 -7.24 0.41 -10.32
C MET A 54 -7.15 -0.76 -9.35
N LEU A 55 -7.39 -0.53 -8.06
CA LEU A 55 -7.45 -1.58 -7.05
C LEU A 55 -8.53 -2.60 -7.38
N LEU A 56 -9.75 -2.14 -7.69
CA LEU A 56 -10.85 -3.03 -8.05
C LEU A 56 -10.53 -3.87 -9.29
N ALA A 57 -9.98 -3.24 -10.34
CA ALA A 57 -9.58 -3.94 -11.55
C ALA A 57 -8.52 -5.01 -11.28
N ASN A 58 -7.50 -4.68 -10.48
CA ASN A 58 -6.44 -5.62 -10.13
C ASN A 58 -6.97 -6.82 -9.32
N ILE A 59 -7.91 -6.59 -8.39
CA ILE A 59 -8.55 -7.67 -7.62
C ILE A 59 -9.36 -8.57 -8.54
N SER A 60 -10.21 -8.01 -9.41
CA SER A 60 -11.03 -8.80 -10.33
C SER A 60 -10.20 -9.63 -11.31
N VAL A 61 -9.10 -9.07 -11.81
CA VAL A 61 -8.18 -9.81 -12.69
C VAL A 61 -7.46 -10.91 -11.91
N ALA A 62 -6.97 -10.62 -10.69
CA ALA A 62 -6.31 -11.61 -9.84
C ALA A 62 -7.21 -12.81 -9.52
N GLU A 63 -8.48 -12.55 -9.16
CA GLU A 63 -9.48 -13.60 -8.91
C GLU A 63 -9.72 -14.43 -10.18
N LYS A 64 -9.83 -13.78 -11.35
CA LYS A 64 -10.09 -14.48 -12.61
C LYS A 64 -8.92 -15.34 -13.07
N ILE A 65 -7.69 -14.82 -13.02
CA ILE A 65 -6.50 -15.60 -13.44
C ILE A 65 -6.23 -16.76 -12.50
N LEU A 66 -6.49 -16.60 -11.19
CA LEU A 66 -6.34 -17.66 -10.21
C LEU A 66 -7.38 -18.78 -10.44
N ALA A 67 -8.62 -18.41 -10.77
CA ALA A 67 -9.66 -19.38 -11.08
C ALA A 67 -9.40 -20.16 -12.38
N GLU A 68 -8.83 -19.50 -13.40
CA GLU A 68 -8.58 -20.11 -14.72
C GLU A 68 -7.25 -20.89 -14.76
N TYR A 69 -6.20 -20.36 -14.12
CA TYR A 69 -4.83 -20.87 -14.17
C TYR A 69 -4.24 -21.01 -12.76
N PRO A 70 -4.77 -21.92 -11.92
CA PRO A 70 -4.35 -22.04 -10.53
C PRO A 70 -2.88 -22.43 -10.35
N ASP A 71 -2.27 -23.08 -11.35
CA ASP A 71 -0.90 -23.59 -11.29
C ASP A 71 0.15 -22.66 -11.92
N CYS A 72 -0.28 -21.52 -12.48
CA CYS A 72 0.63 -20.53 -13.08
C CYS A 72 0.16 -19.07 -12.97
N ALA A 73 -0.77 -18.77 -12.06
CA ALA A 73 -1.23 -17.41 -11.84
C ALA A 73 -0.13 -16.56 -11.19
N MET A 74 0.22 -15.44 -11.83
CA MET A 74 1.13 -14.45 -11.26
C MET A 74 0.35 -13.50 -10.35
N LEU A 75 0.62 -13.58 -9.06
CA LEU A 75 -0.06 -12.80 -8.03
C LEU A 75 0.94 -11.94 -7.24
N ARG A 76 0.42 -10.93 -6.55
CA ARG A 76 1.20 -10.04 -5.70
C ARG A 76 0.67 -10.12 -4.28
N ARG A 77 1.54 -10.41 -3.31
CA ARG A 77 1.17 -10.49 -1.89
C ARG A 77 2.08 -9.68 -0.99
N HIS A 78 1.56 -9.36 0.19
CA HIS A 78 2.30 -8.75 1.30
C HIS A 78 2.31 -9.76 2.46
N PRO A 79 3.49 -10.21 2.93
CA PRO A 79 3.56 -11.11 4.08
C PRO A 79 3.15 -10.38 5.37
N VAL A 80 2.67 -11.15 6.34
CA VAL A 80 2.32 -10.63 7.68
C VAL A 80 3.60 -10.12 8.38
N PRO A 81 3.60 -8.90 8.94
CA PRO A 81 4.75 -8.38 9.69
C PRO A 81 5.05 -9.24 10.93
N THR A 82 6.33 -9.54 11.19
CA THR A 82 6.75 -10.29 12.39
C THR A 82 6.67 -9.43 13.66
N GLU A 83 6.52 -10.05 14.83
CA GLU A 83 6.42 -9.33 16.12
C GLU A 83 7.60 -8.38 16.39
N ALA A 84 8.81 -8.81 16.01
CA ALA A 84 10.01 -7.98 16.14
C ALA A 84 9.92 -6.68 15.33
N SER A 85 9.22 -6.67 14.20
CA SER A 85 9.13 -5.50 13.31
C SER A 85 8.29 -4.36 13.88
N TYR A 86 7.26 -4.66 14.69
CA TYR A 86 6.38 -3.66 15.28
C TYR A 86 6.58 -3.48 16.79
N LYS A 87 7.47 -4.23 17.43
CA LYS A 87 7.85 -4.04 18.84
C LYS A 87 8.23 -2.59 19.18
N PRO A 88 9.04 -1.87 18.38
CA PRO A 88 9.36 -0.46 18.67
C PRO A 88 8.12 0.45 18.68
N LEU A 89 7.13 0.16 17.83
CA LEU A 89 5.87 0.92 17.81
C LEU A 89 5.05 0.70 19.08
N VAL A 90 5.02 -0.53 19.58
CA VAL A 90 4.29 -0.90 20.81
C VAL A 90 4.93 -0.22 22.02
N GLU A 91 6.25 -0.19 22.09
CA GLU A 91 7.00 0.49 23.16
C GLU A 91 6.72 2.00 23.15
N VAL A 92 6.77 2.65 21.99
CA VAL A 92 6.45 4.08 21.84
C VAL A 92 5.00 4.39 22.22
N ARG A 93 4.04 3.54 21.81
CA ARG A 93 2.63 3.68 22.23
C ARG A 93 2.47 3.63 23.74
N ASN A 94 3.18 2.75 24.43
CA ASN A 94 3.05 2.59 25.86
C ASN A 94 3.70 3.76 26.63
N LEU A 95 4.69 4.42 26.04
CA LEU A 95 5.38 5.59 26.62
C LEU A 95 4.64 6.91 26.37
N PHE A 96 3.93 7.05 25.25
CA PHE A 96 3.20 8.26 24.90
C PHE A 96 1.70 7.96 24.77
N ASN A 97 0.90 8.52 25.67
CA ASN A 97 -0.55 8.29 25.75
C ASN A 97 -1.35 9.05 24.66
N VAL A 98 -0.89 9.01 23.40
CA VAL A 98 -1.42 9.89 22.35
C VAL A 98 -1.47 9.24 20.97
N THR A 99 -2.58 9.56 20.30
CA THR A 99 -3.00 9.45 18.89
C THR A 99 -1.97 9.82 17.80
N THR A 100 -0.75 10.23 18.13
CA THR A 100 0.37 10.50 17.20
C THR A 100 0.97 9.24 16.57
N LEU A 101 0.48 8.06 16.99
CA LEU A 101 0.76 6.77 16.38
C LEU A 101 0.62 6.77 14.86
N GLY A 102 -0.31 7.52 14.27
CA GLY A 102 -0.58 7.48 12.83
C GLY A 102 0.66 7.70 11.96
N LYS A 103 1.47 8.74 12.24
CA LYS A 103 2.64 9.09 11.44
C LYS A 103 3.84 8.16 11.67
N VAL A 104 4.04 7.71 12.92
CA VAL A 104 5.15 6.81 13.27
C VAL A 104 4.85 5.38 12.81
N LEU A 105 3.59 4.94 12.94
CA LEU A 105 3.08 3.69 12.39
C LEU A 105 3.20 3.67 10.88
N GLU A 106 2.90 4.79 10.21
CA GLU A 106 3.05 4.93 8.77
C GLU A 106 4.50 4.75 8.33
N ILE A 107 5.47 5.39 8.99
CA ILE A 107 6.89 5.21 8.69
C ILE A 107 7.34 3.78 8.96
N VAL A 108 7.08 3.21 10.13
CA VAL A 108 7.57 1.86 10.48
C VAL A 108 6.90 0.78 9.62
N LEU A 109 5.60 0.89 9.34
CA LEU A 109 4.90 -0.04 8.45
C LEU A 109 5.29 0.16 6.98
N GLN A 110 5.64 1.38 6.54
CA GLN A 110 6.18 1.62 5.18
C GLN A 110 7.51 0.89 4.99
N TRP A 111 8.36 0.85 6.03
CA TRP A 111 9.64 0.17 6.00
C TRP A 111 9.49 -1.36 6.12
N SER A 112 8.51 -1.87 6.88
CA SER A 112 8.16 -3.30 6.87
C SER A 112 7.44 -3.73 5.58
N LYS A 113 6.86 -2.78 4.82
CA LYS A 113 6.20 -2.99 3.51
C LYS A 113 7.16 -3.29 2.36
N LEU A 114 8.48 -3.14 2.56
CA LEU A 114 9.46 -3.19 1.47
C LEU A 114 9.58 -4.54 0.77
N ARG A 115 8.91 -5.58 1.26
CA ARG A 115 8.82 -6.86 0.57
C ARG A 115 7.41 -7.11 0.04
N VAL A 116 7.11 -6.47 -1.08
CA VAL A 116 6.08 -6.93 -2.01
C VAL A 116 6.66 -8.11 -2.76
N GLU A 117 5.99 -9.25 -2.71
CA GLU A 117 6.43 -10.44 -3.44
C GLU A 117 5.50 -10.69 -4.63
N TYR A 118 6.09 -10.86 -5.81
CA TYR A 118 5.41 -11.45 -6.94
C TYR A 118 5.62 -12.96 -6.87
N TRP A 119 4.52 -13.71 -6.90
CA TRP A 119 4.53 -15.15 -6.74
C TRP A 119 3.77 -15.80 -7.89
N CYS A 120 4.27 -16.93 -8.39
CA CYS A 120 3.54 -17.78 -9.33
C CYS A 120 3.04 -18.98 -8.54
N LEU A 121 1.72 -19.07 -8.31
CA LEU A 121 1.16 -20.15 -7.50
C LEU A 121 1.40 -21.47 -8.24
N LYS A 122 2.16 -22.41 -7.66
CA LYS A 122 2.17 -23.80 -8.10
C LYS A 122 1.37 -24.60 -7.08
N LYS A 123 0.52 -25.54 -7.51
CA LYS A 123 -0.24 -26.48 -6.64
C LYS A 123 0.57 -27.15 -5.52
N SER A 124 1.90 -27.20 -5.68
CA SER A 124 2.86 -27.77 -4.74
C SER A 124 3.34 -26.82 -3.64
N ASP A 125 2.91 -25.56 -3.61
CA ASP A 125 3.36 -24.59 -2.61
C ASP A 125 2.55 -24.73 -1.31
N PRO A 126 3.14 -25.21 -0.20
CA PRO A 126 2.44 -25.36 1.08
C PRO A 126 2.02 -24.01 1.70
N ALA A 127 2.50 -22.89 1.17
CA ALA A 127 2.17 -21.54 1.63
C ALA A 127 0.84 -20.97 1.04
N ALA A 128 0.10 -21.77 0.27
CA ALA A 128 -1.19 -21.39 -0.32
C ALA A 128 -2.40 -21.68 0.61
N LEU A 129 -2.18 -22.29 1.77
CA LEU A 129 -3.22 -22.80 2.68
C LEU A 129 -3.20 -22.18 4.08
N GLU A 130 -2.35 -21.19 4.34
CA GLU A 130 -2.34 -20.48 5.64
C GLU A 130 -2.80 -19.04 5.43
N ASP A 131 -4.10 -18.84 5.67
CA ASP A 131 -4.74 -17.55 5.96
C ASP A 131 -4.39 -17.06 7.38
#